data_AF-A0A0W0ZJC3-F1
#
_entry.id   AF-A0A0W0ZJC3-F1
#
_cell.length_a   1.000
_cell.length_b   1.000
_cell.length_c   1.000
_cell.angle_alpha   90.00
_cell.angle_beta   90.00
_cell.angle_gamma   90.00
#
_symmetry.space_group_name_H-M   'P 1'
#
loop_
_entity.id
_entity.type
_entity.pdbx_description
1 polymer ?
#
loop_
_entity_poly.entity_id
_entity_poly.type
_entity_poly.pdbx_seq_one_letter_code
_entity_poly.pdbx_strand_id
1 'polypeptide(L)'
;MPKVIGPKNGKYITASFDSKDKKDNSKSRFPSLKTTKDLVLLSIKGNEYCAGEYLEAIVQQAVATHQTTSDSPDVKGKTTFLIADEIYWHNLKKTPEDAEAVLKQQALELGESYFEKNLSAFLAPLGLTPEVFNDTCHNKSMDEKIAIINQLAVDKGKNFEIVRWHTWVSQNGFEKTSSEIMPLYTSVEGLKLSIDKSVDEFARRHAQEEGGINLWRDRSRNYLTQESPSIMLLAASLGYNFIIYPGSILPPFVATKEYFVVEKHVPHIEKGRNIVEPCHHDKHSIHVDKPSLLVNWLEVNFKRSHENLATNGAKAPQNAPKAGKVAEAEKTKRVKEEEHIEQEEEHIEKEKTEGELNDEGGQQIVVANTDKLSNALLSFFSPRSRKKAFAGTVSTLSGTQSDEPVVTDLVTRGVEKEKTVQSMTKQEMASSVVTGIGRALQEDALLSRGRRAGMQLTESPLAQVFAGITQGVLAADLPASEKVAILTEIVDNFLEHHIMNPHIINPHLDHRLSPEDRPRARLE
;
A
#
# COMPACT_ATOMS: atom_id res chain seq x y z
N MET A 1 -3.73 2.78 -2.42
CA MET A 1 -4.82 3.41 -1.63
C MET A 1 -5.96 2.42 -1.57
N PRO A 2 -6.53 2.17 -0.37
CA PRO A 2 -7.76 1.39 -0.22
C PRO A 2 -8.85 1.91 -1.16
N LYS A 3 -9.54 1.01 -1.85
CA LYS A 3 -10.61 1.41 -2.75
C LYS A 3 -11.87 1.62 -1.92
N VAL A 4 -12.31 2.88 -1.81
CA VAL A 4 -13.63 3.23 -1.27
C VAL A 4 -14.58 3.41 -2.46
N ILE A 5 -15.52 2.48 -2.63
CA ILE A 5 -16.52 2.52 -3.70
C ILE A 5 -17.91 2.86 -3.13
N GLY A 6 -18.80 3.41 -3.97
CA GLY A 6 -20.17 3.74 -3.58
C GLY A 6 -20.43 5.25 -3.37
N PRO A 7 -21.65 5.61 -2.96
CA PRO A 7 -22.06 7.01 -2.80
C PRO A 7 -21.27 7.72 -1.69
N LYS A 8 -20.84 8.96 -1.95
CA LYS A 8 -20.10 9.80 -0.98
C LYS A 8 -20.89 10.12 0.27
N ASN A 9 -22.22 10.25 0.14
CA ASN A 9 -23.18 10.47 1.21
C ASN A 9 -23.77 9.15 1.75
N GLY A 10 -23.18 8.00 1.43
CA GLY A 10 -23.54 6.73 2.05
C GLY A 10 -23.12 6.72 3.52
N LYS A 11 -24.09 6.42 4.39
CA LYS A 11 -23.94 6.42 5.85
C LYS A 11 -23.26 5.15 6.39
N TYR A 12 -23.32 4.05 5.63
CA TYR A 12 -22.78 2.76 6.06
C TYR A 12 -21.51 2.43 5.32
N ILE A 13 -20.49 1.97 6.05
CA ILE A 13 -19.26 1.41 5.49
C ILE A 13 -19.21 -0.08 5.77
N THR A 14 -18.84 -0.85 4.76
CA THR A 14 -18.47 -2.25 4.89
C THR A 14 -17.05 -2.45 4.38
N ALA A 15 -16.31 -3.40 4.96
CA ALA A 15 -14.97 -3.77 4.56
C ALA A 15 -14.95 -5.15 3.89
N SER A 16 -13.99 -5.34 3.00
CA SER A 16 -13.68 -6.62 2.36
C SER A 16 -12.16 -6.79 2.30
N PHE A 17 -11.68 -8.01 2.52
CA PHE A 17 -10.25 -8.33 2.56
C PHE A 17 -9.88 -9.11 1.30
N ASP A 18 -9.12 -8.50 0.41
CA ASP A 18 -8.82 -9.05 -0.90
C ASP A 18 -7.33 -9.32 -1.06
N SER A 19 -6.99 -10.42 -1.74
CA SER A 19 -5.61 -10.64 -2.17
C SER A 19 -5.20 -9.58 -3.18
N LYS A 20 -3.95 -9.13 -3.09
CA LYS A 20 -3.37 -8.15 -4.01
C LYS A 20 -3.50 -8.60 -5.47
N ASP A 21 -3.17 -9.86 -5.73
CA ASP A 21 -3.42 -10.49 -7.02
C ASP A 21 -4.74 -11.27 -6.99
N LYS A 22 -5.65 -10.91 -7.89
CA LYS A 22 -6.92 -11.63 -8.05
C LYS A 22 -6.74 -12.98 -8.73
N LYS A 23 -5.69 -13.15 -9.54
CA LYS A 23 -5.35 -14.42 -10.20
C LYS A 23 -4.71 -15.39 -9.21
N ASP A 24 -3.86 -14.88 -8.33
CA ASP A 24 -3.30 -15.63 -7.19
C ASP A 24 -4.02 -15.28 -5.88
N ASN A 25 -5.29 -15.71 -5.80
CA ASN A 25 -6.11 -15.49 -4.61
C ASN A 25 -5.65 -16.38 -3.45
N SER A 26 -4.79 -15.86 -2.58
CA SER A 26 -4.25 -16.56 -1.41
C SER A 26 -5.31 -17.18 -0.50
N LYS A 27 -6.52 -16.59 -0.42
CA LYS A 27 -7.64 -17.14 0.37
C LYS A 27 -8.13 -18.50 -0.14
N SER A 28 -7.99 -18.76 -1.44
CA SER A 28 -8.41 -20.04 -2.05
C SER A 28 -7.53 -21.23 -1.67
N ARG A 29 -6.36 -20.97 -1.07
CA ARG A 29 -5.45 -22.01 -0.57
C ARG A 29 -5.96 -22.69 0.71
N PHE A 30 -7.01 -22.13 1.32
CA PHE A 30 -7.58 -22.59 2.57
C PHE A 30 -8.97 -23.17 2.34
N PRO A 31 -9.29 -24.37 2.86
CA PRO A 31 -10.63 -24.93 2.80
C PRO A 31 -11.69 -24.07 3.48
N SER A 32 -11.29 -23.34 4.53
CA SER A 32 -12.12 -22.42 5.28
C SER A 32 -11.26 -21.29 5.84
N LEU A 33 -11.79 -20.07 5.79
CA LEU A 33 -11.16 -18.91 6.45
C LEU A 33 -11.50 -18.87 7.95
N LYS A 34 -12.50 -19.62 8.42
CA LYS A 34 -12.89 -19.63 9.84
C LYS A 34 -11.84 -20.25 10.76
N THR A 35 -10.89 -20.98 10.18
CA THR A 35 -9.83 -21.68 10.90
C THR A 35 -8.47 -20.99 10.77
N THR A 36 -8.41 -19.82 10.12
CA THR A 36 -7.15 -19.10 9.88
C THR A 36 -6.82 -18.15 11.02
N LYS A 37 -5.54 -17.80 11.12
CA LYS A 37 -5.05 -16.77 12.03
C LYS A 37 -4.72 -15.50 11.25
N ASP A 38 -5.35 -14.41 11.63
CA ASP A 38 -5.28 -13.15 10.90
C ASP A 38 -4.68 -12.06 11.80
N LEU A 39 -3.67 -11.34 11.31
CA LEU A 39 -3.08 -10.19 11.98
C LEU A 39 -3.55 -8.91 11.27
N VAL A 40 -4.37 -8.10 11.93
CA VAL A 40 -4.82 -6.80 11.43
C VAL A 40 -3.90 -5.71 11.97
N LEU A 41 -3.20 -5.02 11.07
CA LEU A 41 -2.26 -3.96 11.45
C LEU A 41 -2.98 -2.61 11.60
N LEU A 42 -2.83 -1.98 12.76
CA LEU A 42 -3.45 -0.70 13.07
C LEU A 42 -2.41 0.39 13.26
N SER A 43 -2.20 1.18 12.21
CA SER A 43 -1.38 2.40 12.29
C SER A 43 -2.10 3.47 13.11
N ILE A 44 -1.51 3.86 14.24
CA ILE A 44 -2.11 4.84 15.16
C ILE A 44 -2.17 6.26 14.59
N LYS A 45 -1.42 6.52 13.51
CA LYS A 45 -1.33 7.83 12.85
C LYS A 45 -1.03 7.67 11.36
N GLY A 46 -1.40 8.66 10.56
CA GLY A 46 -1.14 8.71 9.11
C GLY A 46 -2.12 7.93 8.22
N ASN A 47 -2.88 6.97 8.76
CA ASN A 47 -3.86 6.18 8.01
C ASN A 47 -5.28 6.38 8.54
N GLU A 48 -6.09 7.19 7.85
CA GLU A 48 -7.51 7.39 8.21
C GLU A 48 -8.34 6.11 8.14
N TYR A 49 -7.93 5.13 7.31
CA TYR A 49 -8.63 3.86 7.16
C TYR A 49 -8.41 2.88 8.31
N CYS A 50 -7.51 3.22 9.24
CA CYS A 50 -7.35 2.51 10.50
C CYS A 50 -8.18 3.13 11.64
N ALA A 51 -9.04 4.14 11.39
CA ALA A 51 -9.79 4.81 12.45
C ALA A 51 -11.27 5.01 12.10
N GLY A 52 -12.08 5.32 13.11
CA GLY A 52 -13.50 5.66 12.98
C GLY A 52 -14.31 4.59 12.23
N GLU A 53 -15.23 5.03 11.37
CA GLU A 53 -16.13 4.17 10.58
C GLU A 53 -15.39 3.11 9.73
N TYR A 54 -14.15 3.37 9.30
CA TYR A 54 -13.35 2.39 8.55
C TYR A 54 -12.82 1.28 9.45
N LEU A 55 -12.35 1.64 10.66
CA LEU A 55 -11.92 0.65 11.64
C LEU A 55 -13.10 -0.19 12.11
N GLU A 56 -14.26 0.42 12.37
CA GLU A 56 -15.49 -0.28 12.71
C GLU A 56 -15.83 -1.35 11.65
N ALA A 57 -15.76 -0.99 10.37
CA ALA A 57 -15.98 -1.92 9.28
C ALA A 57 -14.93 -3.06 9.21
N ILE A 58 -13.65 -2.75 9.44
CA ILE A 58 -12.57 -3.75 9.51
C ILE A 58 -12.83 -4.73 10.66
N VAL A 59 -13.08 -4.22 11.87
CA VAL A 59 -13.30 -5.03 13.06
C VAL A 59 -14.53 -5.92 12.86
N GLN A 60 -15.63 -5.38 12.35
CA GLN A 60 -16.84 -6.13 12.09
C GLN A 60 -16.59 -7.28 11.10
N GLN A 61 -15.90 -7.02 9.99
CA GLN A 61 -15.61 -8.04 8.98
C GLN A 61 -14.66 -9.13 9.51
N ALA A 62 -13.62 -8.73 10.25
CA ALA A 62 -12.65 -9.68 10.81
C ALA A 62 -13.28 -10.56 11.89
N VAL A 63 -14.08 -9.99 12.79
CA VAL A 63 -14.80 -10.78 13.81
C VAL A 63 -15.85 -11.68 13.17
N ALA A 64 -16.60 -11.21 12.16
CA ALA A 64 -17.59 -12.02 11.46
C ALA A 64 -16.98 -13.27 10.79
N THR A 65 -15.70 -13.21 10.38
CA THR A 65 -14.99 -14.32 9.76
C THR A 65 -14.70 -15.45 10.76
N HIS A 66 -14.31 -15.10 11.99
CA HIS A 66 -13.81 -16.05 12.99
C HIS A 66 -14.78 -16.36 14.12
N GLN A 67 -15.88 -15.60 14.28
CA GLN A 67 -16.85 -15.88 15.33
C GLN A 67 -17.45 -17.28 15.17
N THR A 68 -17.53 -18.01 16.28
CA THR A 68 -18.06 -19.38 16.33
C THR A 68 -19.19 -19.47 17.33
N THR A 69 -20.12 -20.40 17.11
CA THR A 69 -21.03 -20.83 18.18
C THR A 69 -20.24 -21.53 19.27
N SER A 70 -20.71 -21.45 20.52
CA SER A 70 -20.01 -21.96 21.71
C SER A 70 -19.65 -23.45 21.60
N ASP A 71 -20.43 -24.23 20.84
CA ASP A 71 -20.35 -25.70 20.78
C ASP A 71 -19.62 -26.26 19.55
N SER A 72 -18.95 -25.43 18.74
CA SER A 72 -18.24 -25.91 17.55
C SER A 72 -16.99 -26.72 17.93
N PRO A 73 -16.88 -28.01 17.53
CA PRO A 73 -15.70 -28.84 17.80
C PRO A 73 -14.49 -28.53 16.90
N ASP A 74 -14.69 -27.71 15.86
CA ASP A 74 -13.65 -27.38 14.88
C ASP A 74 -12.57 -26.44 15.46
N VAL A 75 -11.37 -26.54 14.89
CA VAL A 75 -10.24 -25.63 15.18
C VAL A 75 -10.67 -24.18 14.91
N LYS A 76 -10.66 -23.35 15.96
CA LYS A 76 -11.09 -21.95 15.87
C LYS A 76 -9.96 -21.08 15.33
N GLY A 77 -10.24 -20.36 14.26
CA GLY A 77 -9.42 -19.24 13.80
C GLY A 77 -9.47 -18.08 14.79
N LYS A 78 -8.64 -17.06 14.55
CA LYS A 78 -8.56 -15.89 15.43
C LYS A 78 -8.09 -14.66 14.67
N THR A 79 -8.65 -13.50 15.01
CA THR A 79 -8.10 -12.20 14.60
C THR A 79 -7.30 -11.56 15.74
N THR A 80 -6.11 -11.07 15.44
CA THR A 80 -5.33 -10.22 16.35
C THR A 80 -5.26 -8.81 15.76
N PHE A 81 -5.80 -7.83 16.47
CA PHE A 81 -5.66 -6.41 16.14
C PHE A 81 -4.41 -5.85 16.80
N LEU A 82 -3.39 -5.54 16.01
CA LEU A 82 -2.12 -5.01 16.47
C LEU A 82 -2.12 -3.48 16.42
N ILE A 83 -2.18 -2.84 17.58
CA ILE A 83 -1.98 -1.40 17.73
C ILE A 83 -0.48 -1.11 17.63
N ALA A 84 -0.04 -0.58 16.49
CA ALA A 84 1.36 -0.28 16.20
C ALA A 84 1.78 1.07 16.81
N ASP A 85 1.64 1.18 18.14
CA ASP A 85 1.89 2.41 18.88
C ASP A 85 3.37 2.66 19.13
N GLU A 86 4.03 1.84 19.96
CA GLU A 86 5.38 2.11 20.44
C GLU A 86 6.36 2.32 19.27
N ILE A 87 6.30 1.49 18.22
CA ILE A 87 7.16 1.62 17.02
C ILE A 87 7.06 2.98 16.33
N TYR A 88 5.96 3.71 16.53
CA TYR A 88 5.79 5.06 15.99
C TYR A 88 6.82 6.06 16.53
N TRP A 89 7.55 5.72 17.60
CA TRP A 89 8.63 6.54 18.16
C TRP A 89 9.66 7.01 17.13
N HIS A 90 9.99 6.18 16.12
CA HIS A 90 10.90 6.58 15.04
C HIS A 90 10.39 7.81 14.30
N ASN A 91 9.08 7.93 14.10
CA ASN A 91 8.47 9.05 13.39
C ASN A 91 8.39 10.33 14.24
N LEU A 92 8.64 10.23 15.55
CA LEU A 92 8.68 11.37 16.47
C LEU A 92 10.06 12.04 16.52
N LYS A 93 11.14 11.33 16.15
CA LYS A 93 12.53 11.85 16.14
C LYS A 93 12.65 13.15 15.37
N LYS A 94 13.02 14.25 15.99
CA LYS A 94 13.36 15.52 15.31
C LYS A 94 14.85 15.60 15.00
N THR A 95 15.68 15.03 15.86
CA THR A 95 17.12 14.91 15.64
C THR A 95 17.61 13.49 16.01
N PRO A 96 18.80 13.07 15.54
CA PRO A 96 19.37 11.77 15.90
C PRO A 96 19.63 11.58 17.40
N GLU A 97 19.81 12.67 18.15
CA GLU A 97 20.15 12.68 19.58
C GLU A 97 18.93 12.59 20.51
N ASP A 98 17.72 12.59 19.96
CA ASP A 98 16.51 12.51 20.77
C ASP A 98 16.49 11.24 21.62
N ALA A 99 16.18 11.39 22.91
CA ALA A 99 16.16 10.28 23.86
C ALA A 99 15.06 9.27 23.48
N GLU A 100 15.46 8.08 23.05
CA GLU A 100 14.57 6.99 22.63
C GLU A 100 13.47 6.70 23.65
N ALA A 101 13.81 6.63 24.94
CA ALA A 101 12.85 6.34 26.01
C ALA A 101 11.72 7.40 26.08
N VAL A 102 12.04 8.68 25.87
CA VAL A 102 11.05 9.77 25.87
C VAL A 102 10.15 9.65 24.64
N LEU A 103 10.72 9.38 23.47
CA LEU A 103 9.94 9.22 22.24
C LEU A 103 9.04 7.99 22.29
N LYS A 104 9.51 6.87 22.87
CA LYS A 104 8.69 5.68 23.09
C LYS A 104 7.52 5.98 24.02
N GLN A 105 7.75 6.69 25.12
CA GLN A 105 6.67 7.10 26.03
C GLN A 105 5.62 7.96 25.30
N GLN A 106 6.04 8.94 24.49
CA GLN A 106 5.12 9.74 23.68
C GLN A 106 4.35 8.89 22.65
N ALA A 107 4.99 7.89 22.05
CA ALA A 107 4.34 6.99 21.12
C ALA A 107 3.27 6.13 21.81
N LEU A 108 3.53 5.67 23.05
CA LEU A 108 2.55 4.95 23.87
C LEU A 108 1.33 5.83 24.21
N GLU A 109 1.55 7.10 24.59
CA GLU A 109 0.46 8.06 24.85
C GLU A 109 -0.40 8.32 23.60
N LEU A 110 0.22 8.39 22.41
CA LEU A 110 -0.51 8.47 21.15
C LEU A 110 -1.34 7.20 20.89
N GLY A 111 -0.79 6.03 21.24
CA GLY A 111 -1.49 4.75 21.20
C GLY A 111 -2.72 4.71 22.09
N GLU A 112 -2.60 5.20 23.33
CA GLU A 112 -3.72 5.33 24.28
C GLU A 112 -4.80 6.26 23.75
N SER A 113 -4.41 7.44 23.25
CA SER A 113 -5.36 8.37 22.64
C SER A 113 -6.07 7.77 21.42
N TYR A 114 -5.34 7.02 20.60
CA TYR A 114 -5.91 6.31 19.45
C TYR A 114 -6.90 5.24 19.89
N PHE A 115 -6.57 4.43 20.89
CA PHE A 115 -7.43 3.38 21.42
C PHE A 115 -8.74 3.94 21.97
N GLU A 116 -8.68 4.95 22.85
CA GLU A 116 -9.87 5.55 23.45
C GLU A 116 -10.81 6.17 22.40
N LYS A 117 -10.24 6.87 21.39
CA LYS A 117 -11.03 7.45 20.28
C LYS A 117 -11.74 6.40 19.42
N ASN A 118 -11.25 5.17 19.42
CA ASN A 118 -11.74 4.08 18.58
C ASN A 118 -12.33 2.92 19.40
N LEU A 119 -12.54 3.12 20.70
CA LEU A 119 -12.99 2.08 21.62
C LEU A 119 -14.33 1.46 21.18
N SER A 120 -15.22 2.28 20.60
CA SER A 120 -16.51 1.82 20.04
C SER A 120 -16.35 0.67 19.05
N ALA A 121 -15.31 0.71 18.19
CA ALA A 121 -15.10 -0.28 17.16
C ALA A 121 -14.84 -1.68 17.74
N PHE A 122 -14.10 -1.77 18.84
CA PHE A 122 -13.77 -3.03 19.50
C PHE A 122 -14.89 -3.55 20.40
N LEU A 123 -15.71 -2.65 20.95
CA LEU A 123 -16.84 -3.00 21.81
C LEU A 123 -18.09 -3.43 21.03
N ALA A 124 -18.29 -2.89 19.82
CA ALA A 124 -19.47 -3.17 19.02
C ALA A 124 -19.71 -4.68 18.75
N PRO A 125 -18.70 -5.50 18.38
CA PRO A 125 -18.89 -6.95 18.22
C PRO A 125 -19.28 -7.68 19.50
N LEU A 126 -18.97 -7.09 20.67
CA LEU A 126 -19.34 -7.60 21.99
C LEU A 126 -20.74 -7.14 22.43
N GLY A 127 -21.40 -6.28 21.65
CA GLY A 127 -22.70 -5.70 21.98
C GLY A 127 -22.61 -4.67 23.11
N LEU A 128 -21.48 -3.98 23.25
CA LEU A 128 -21.25 -2.96 24.27
C LEU A 128 -21.06 -1.59 23.62
N THR A 129 -21.44 -0.53 24.34
CA THR A 129 -21.10 0.85 23.99
C THR A 129 -19.97 1.34 24.90
N PRO A 130 -19.22 2.39 24.50
CA PRO A 130 -18.20 2.99 25.35
C PRO A 130 -18.72 3.45 26.70
N GLU A 131 -19.95 3.96 26.78
CA GLU A 131 -20.58 4.42 28.03
C GLU A 131 -20.74 3.26 29.01
N VAL A 132 -21.41 2.18 28.58
CA VAL A 132 -21.64 0.98 29.40
C VAL A 132 -20.32 0.33 29.84
N PHE A 133 -19.32 0.30 28.96
CA PHE A 133 -18.01 -0.25 29.28
C PHE A 133 -17.28 0.61 30.31
N ASN A 134 -17.28 1.94 30.13
CA ASN A 134 -16.57 2.86 31.01
C ASN A 134 -17.22 3.01 32.39
N ASP A 135 -18.53 2.75 32.54
CA ASP A 135 -19.17 2.70 33.86
C ASP A 135 -18.45 1.74 34.83
N THR A 136 -17.87 0.66 34.31
CA THR A 136 -17.10 -0.32 35.10
C THR A 136 -15.58 -0.18 34.95
N CYS A 137 -15.11 0.45 33.87
CA CYS A 137 -13.69 0.44 33.48
C CYS A 137 -13.03 1.83 33.35
N HIS A 138 -13.70 2.94 33.72
CA HIS A 138 -13.18 4.30 33.47
C HIS A 138 -11.80 4.58 34.07
N ASN A 139 -11.48 4.05 35.26
CA ASN A 139 -10.19 4.27 35.93
C ASN A 139 -9.09 3.27 35.53
N LYS A 140 -9.37 2.36 34.60
CA LYS A 140 -8.42 1.33 34.18
C LYS A 140 -7.45 1.86 33.13
N SER A 141 -6.22 1.36 33.15
CA SER A 141 -5.25 1.61 32.08
C SER A 141 -5.72 1.01 30.75
N MET A 142 -5.13 1.45 29.63
CA MET A 142 -5.39 0.86 28.32
C MET A 142 -5.13 -0.66 28.32
N ASP A 143 -4.05 -1.11 28.94
CA ASP A 143 -3.69 -2.53 28.98
C ASP A 143 -4.71 -3.36 29.76
N GLU A 144 -5.22 -2.82 30.88
CA GLU A 144 -6.30 -3.45 31.64
C GLU A 144 -7.61 -3.50 30.85
N LYS A 145 -7.95 -2.41 30.14
CA LYS A 145 -9.14 -2.38 29.27
C LYS A 145 -9.01 -3.40 28.14
N ILE A 146 -7.85 -3.50 27.49
CA ILE A 146 -7.55 -4.51 26.47
C ILE A 146 -7.69 -5.92 27.05
N ALA A 147 -7.14 -6.19 28.22
CA ALA A 147 -7.26 -7.50 28.86
C ALA A 147 -8.72 -7.90 29.10
N ILE A 148 -9.55 -6.96 29.55
CA ILE A 148 -11.00 -7.18 29.75
C ILE A 148 -11.71 -7.43 28.41
N ILE A 149 -11.43 -6.62 27.38
CA ILE A 149 -12.03 -6.81 26.05
C ILE A 149 -11.64 -8.17 25.46
N ASN A 150 -10.37 -8.56 25.59
CA ASN A 150 -9.88 -9.86 25.12
C ASN A 150 -10.57 -11.02 25.84
N GLN A 151 -10.75 -10.91 27.17
CA GLN A 151 -11.49 -11.93 27.92
C GLN A 151 -12.96 -12.01 27.47
N LEU A 152 -13.64 -10.88 27.32
CA LEU A 152 -15.02 -10.83 26.82
C LEU A 152 -15.15 -11.42 25.41
N ALA A 153 -14.15 -11.19 24.55
CA ALA A 153 -14.13 -11.75 23.20
C ALA A 153 -14.03 -13.28 23.20
N VAL A 154 -13.27 -13.85 24.14
CA VAL A 154 -13.20 -15.30 24.36
C VAL A 154 -14.54 -15.82 24.90
N ASP A 155 -15.06 -15.20 25.96
CA ASP A 155 -16.29 -15.65 26.64
C ASP A 155 -17.51 -15.62 25.70
N LYS A 156 -17.55 -14.66 24.76
CA LYS A 156 -18.62 -14.52 23.76
C LYS A 156 -18.35 -15.25 22.44
N GLY A 157 -17.27 -16.01 22.32
CA GLY A 157 -16.93 -16.77 21.10
C GLY A 157 -16.68 -15.88 19.88
N LYS A 158 -16.25 -14.63 20.08
CA LYS A 158 -15.93 -13.68 19.00
C LYS A 158 -14.54 -13.89 18.42
N ASN A 159 -13.70 -14.64 19.12
CA ASN A 159 -12.39 -15.13 18.65
C ASN A 159 -11.50 -14.02 18.08
N PHE A 160 -11.40 -12.91 18.80
CA PHE A 160 -10.42 -11.86 18.51
C PHE A 160 -9.65 -11.45 19.76
N GLU A 161 -8.53 -10.77 19.55
CA GLU A 161 -7.81 -10.07 20.60
C GLU A 161 -7.23 -8.76 20.08
N ILE A 162 -6.87 -7.88 21.01
CA ILE A 162 -6.14 -6.65 20.78
C ILE A 162 -4.79 -6.78 21.47
N VAL A 163 -3.73 -6.39 20.78
CA VAL A 163 -2.34 -6.45 21.27
C VAL A 163 -1.65 -5.13 20.94
N ARG A 164 -0.82 -4.64 21.86
CA ARG A 164 0.03 -3.46 21.64
C ARG A 164 1.39 -3.86 21.09
N TRP A 165 2.11 -2.91 20.49
CA TRP A 165 3.39 -3.19 19.83
C TRP A 165 4.39 -3.90 20.76
N HIS A 166 4.59 -3.38 21.97
CA HIS A 166 5.53 -3.95 22.94
C HIS A 166 5.16 -5.40 23.29
N THR A 167 3.88 -5.69 23.55
CA THR A 167 3.40 -7.06 23.85
C THR A 167 3.56 -8.00 22.66
N TRP A 168 3.43 -7.48 21.44
CA TRP A 168 3.60 -8.24 20.21
C TRP A 168 5.07 -8.64 20.01
N VAL A 169 6.01 -7.71 20.08
CA VAL A 169 7.43 -8.02 19.82
C VAL A 169 8.08 -8.88 20.91
N SER A 170 7.50 -8.95 22.10
CA SER A 170 7.95 -9.85 23.18
C SER A 170 7.44 -11.29 23.05
N GLN A 171 6.58 -11.60 22.07
CA GLN A 171 6.03 -12.95 21.87
C GLN A 171 7.15 -13.96 21.58
N ASN A 172 7.07 -15.14 22.21
CA ASN A 172 8.04 -16.24 22.04
C ASN A 172 9.52 -15.83 22.18
N GLY A 173 9.83 -14.79 22.96
CA GLY A 173 11.20 -14.29 23.12
C GLY A 173 11.80 -13.72 21.84
N PHE A 174 10.97 -13.24 20.91
CA PHE A 174 11.39 -12.75 19.60
C PHE A 174 12.37 -11.57 19.67
N GLU A 175 12.40 -10.81 20.76
CA GLU A 175 13.40 -9.77 21.02
C GLU A 175 14.84 -10.24 20.80
N LYS A 176 15.16 -11.48 21.21
CA LYS A 176 16.47 -12.08 20.98
C LYS A 176 16.72 -12.28 19.49
N THR A 177 15.80 -12.96 18.80
CA THR A 177 15.88 -13.17 17.34
C THR A 177 16.00 -11.85 16.59
N SER A 178 15.18 -10.87 16.96
CA SER A 178 15.18 -9.52 16.42
C SER A 178 16.57 -8.89 16.51
N SER A 179 17.21 -8.91 17.69
CA SER A 179 18.57 -8.37 17.86
C SER A 179 19.62 -9.06 16.98
N GLU A 180 19.50 -10.38 16.77
CA GLU A 180 20.44 -11.16 15.97
C GLU A 180 20.26 -10.95 14.45
N ILE A 181 19.04 -10.65 13.99
CA ILE A 181 18.75 -10.46 12.55
C ILE A 181 18.85 -9.01 12.08
N MET A 182 18.83 -8.01 12.98
CA MET A 182 18.96 -6.60 12.56
C MET A 182 20.18 -6.33 11.67
N PRO A 183 21.38 -6.87 11.94
CA PRO A 183 22.54 -6.70 11.06
C PRO A 183 22.34 -7.23 9.64
N LEU A 184 21.46 -8.24 9.44
CA LEU A 184 21.18 -8.82 8.13
C LEU A 184 20.50 -7.84 7.18
N TYR A 185 19.74 -6.88 7.69
CA TYR A 185 19.15 -5.79 6.88
C TYR A 185 20.20 -4.81 6.33
N THR A 186 21.46 -4.94 6.74
CA THR A 186 22.60 -4.20 6.19
C THR A 186 23.54 -5.10 5.39
N SER A 187 23.74 -6.35 5.80
CA SER A 187 24.71 -7.26 5.15
C SER A 187 24.14 -8.12 4.02
N VAL A 188 22.83 -8.38 4.00
CA VAL A 188 22.17 -9.18 2.97
C VAL A 188 21.61 -8.25 1.90
N GLU A 189 22.14 -8.32 0.68
CA GLU A 189 21.84 -7.35 -0.37
C GLU A 189 20.34 -7.30 -0.73
N GLY A 190 19.65 -8.44 -0.77
CA GLY A 190 18.20 -8.49 -1.06
C GLY A 190 17.36 -7.76 0.00
N LEU A 191 17.68 -7.94 1.29
CA LEU A 191 17.01 -7.24 2.38
C LEU A 191 17.35 -5.74 2.36
N LYS A 192 18.64 -5.41 2.27
CA LYS A 192 19.15 -4.03 2.23
C LYS A 192 18.54 -3.23 1.08
N LEU A 193 18.59 -3.75 -0.14
CA LEU A 193 18.10 -3.06 -1.33
C LEU A 193 16.60 -2.75 -1.23
N SER A 194 15.81 -3.67 -0.65
CA SER A 194 14.36 -3.48 -0.47
C SER A 194 14.05 -2.33 0.51
N ILE A 195 14.83 -2.22 1.60
CA ILE A 195 14.76 -1.11 2.57
C ILE A 195 15.19 0.18 1.89
N ASP A 196 16.38 0.20 1.28
CA ASP A 196 16.97 1.41 0.67
C ASP A 196 16.02 2.06 -0.33
N LYS A 197 15.45 1.27 -1.25
CA LYS A 197 14.49 1.76 -2.25
C LYS A 197 13.26 2.38 -1.60
N SER A 198 12.70 1.72 -0.59
CA SER A 198 11.48 2.18 0.10
C SER A 198 11.74 3.44 0.91
N VAL A 199 12.90 3.51 1.58
CA VAL A 199 13.37 4.67 2.35
C VAL A 199 13.57 5.88 1.44
N ASP A 200 14.20 5.70 0.28
CA ASP A 200 14.45 6.80 -0.66
C ASP A 200 13.16 7.32 -1.29
N GLU A 201 12.25 6.43 -1.71
CA GLU A 201 10.93 6.84 -2.20
C GLU A 201 10.15 7.59 -1.11
N PHE A 202 10.20 7.08 0.12
CA PHE A 202 9.54 7.65 1.25
C PHE A 202 10.05 9.07 1.54
N ALA A 203 11.37 9.22 1.71
CA ALA A 203 12.01 10.48 2.05
C ALA A 203 11.86 11.53 0.95
N ARG A 204 11.90 11.13 -0.33
CA ARG A 204 11.69 12.06 -1.46
C ARG A 204 10.33 12.74 -1.40
N ARG A 205 9.27 12.00 -1.02
CA ARG A 205 7.91 12.56 -0.89
C ARG A 205 7.78 13.54 0.28
N HIS A 206 8.63 13.41 1.30
CA HIS A 206 8.62 14.24 2.51
C HIS A 206 9.77 15.25 2.52
N ALA A 207 10.45 15.44 1.39
CA ALA A 207 11.63 16.31 1.31
C ALA A 207 11.33 17.78 1.65
N GLN A 208 10.07 18.21 1.49
CA GLN A 208 9.58 19.56 1.81
C GLN A 208 8.97 19.67 3.22
N GLU A 209 8.91 18.58 3.97
CA GLU A 209 8.43 18.59 5.35
C GLU A 209 9.56 18.95 6.33
N GLU A 210 9.18 19.32 7.55
CA GLU A 210 10.12 19.71 8.61
C GLU A 210 11.21 18.64 8.84
N GLY A 211 12.45 19.09 8.99
CA GLY A 211 13.64 18.25 9.18
C GLY A 211 14.31 17.75 7.90
N GLY A 212 13.68 17.92 6.74
CA GLY A 212 14.29 17.66 5.43
C GLY A 212 14.55 16.18 5.14
N ILE A 213 15.06 15.91 3.92
CA ILE A 213 15.15 14.54 3.37
C ILE A 213 15.98 13.58 4.23
N ASN A 214 17.05 14.04 4.87
CA ASN A 214 17.94 13.17 5.66
C ASN A 214 17.26 12.66 6.94
N LEU A 215 16.48 13.52 7.62
CA LEU A 215 15.70 13.09 8.77
C LEU A 215 14.68 12.01 8.36
N TRP A 216 13.96 12.23 7.26
CA TRP A 216 12.98 11.28 6.78
C TRP A 216 13.59 9.95 6.33
N ARG A 217 14.80 9.97 5.77
CA ARG A 217 15.56 8.75 5.49
C ARG A 217 15.86 7.99 6.77
N ASP A 218 16.39 8.66 7.79
CA ASP A 218 16.75 8.02 9.05
C ASP A 218 15.52 7.45 9.78
N ARG A 219 14.45 8.24 9.89
CA ARG A 219 13.16 7.78 10.45
C ARG A 219 12.66 6.53 9.73
N SER A 220 12.56 6.59 8.40
CA SER A 220 12.00 5.50 7.60
C SER A 220 12.86 4.24 7.63
N ARG A 221 14.19 4.37 7.60
CA ARG A 221 15.10 3.22 7.68
C ARG A 221 14.95 2.50 9.00
N ASN A 222 15.06 3.23 10.11
CA ASN A 222 14.97 2.64 11.44
C ASN A 222 13.60 2.00 11.68
N TYR A 223 12.54 2.66 11.22
CA TYR A 223 11.18 2.15 11.28
C TYR A 223 11.02 0.83 10.50
N LEU A 224 11.35 0.82 9.20
CA LEU A 224 11.14 -0.33 8.33
C LEU A 224 12.03 -1.52 8.70
N THR A 225 13.26 -1.27 9.14
CA THR A 225 14.17 -2.33 9.61
C THR A 225 13.63 -3.02 10.86
N GLN A 226 12.99 -2.28 11.78
CA GLN A 226 12.35 -2.88 12.95
C GLN A 226 11.01 -3.54 12.62
N GLU A 227 10.19 -2.90 11.79
CA GLU A 227 8.82 -3.35 11.50
C GLU A 227 8.82 -4.63 10.66
N SER A 228 9.64 -4.71 9.62
CA SER A 228 9.60 -5.80 8.65
C SER A 228 9.71 -7.20 9.27
N PRO A 229 10.71 -7.49 10.13
CA PRO A 229 10.79 -8.80 10.78
C PRO A 229 9.72 -8.98 11.85
N SER A 230 9.34 -7.90 12.56
CA SER A 230 8.31 -7.94 13.59
C SER A 230 6.93 -8.26 13.03
N ILE A 231 6.65 -7.91 11.77
CA ILE A 231 5.39 -8.24 11.12
C ILE A 231 5.49 -9.57 10.37
N MET A 232 6.51 -9.76 9.54
CA MET A 232 6.53 -10.90 8.61
C MET A 232 7.09 -12.16 9.26
N LEU A 233 8.27 -12.09 9.87
CA LEU A 233 8.91 -13.27 10.47
C LEU A 233 8.19 -13.70 11.74
N LEU A 234 7.93 -12.76 12.65
CA LEU A 234 7.25 -13.08 13.91
C LEU A 234 5.85 -13.64 13.68
N ALA A 235 5.03 -13.00 12.84
CA ALA A 235 3.69 -13.53 12.54
C ALA A 235 3.76 -14.93 11.90
N ALA A 236 4.72 -15.16 11.00
CA ALA A 236 4.90 -16.50 10.40
C ALA A 236 5.31 -17.53 11.46
N SER A 237 6.20 -17.18 12.40
CA SER A 237 6.61 -18.06 13.51
C SER A 237 5.47 -18.40 14.47
N LEU A 238 4.48 -17.50 14.59
CA LEU A 238 3.26 -17.69 15.38
C LEU A 238 2.14 -18.40 14.60
N GLY A 239 2.39 -18.73 13.33
CA GLY A 239 1.48 -19.45 12.45
C GLY A 239 0.35 -18.60 11.87
N TYR A 240 0.53 -17.28 11.74
CA TYR A 240 -0.45 -16.42 11.08
C TYR A 240 -0.50 -16.69 9.58
N ASN A 241 -1.73 -16.82 9.06
CA ASN A 241 -2.01 -17.08 7.66
C ASN A 241 -2.09 -15.79 6.85
N PHE A 242 -2.69 -14.75 7.44
CA PHE A 242 -2.94 -13.49 6.77
C PHE A 242 -2.45 -12.29 7.58
N ILE A 243 -1.93 -11.30 6.86
CA ILE A 243 -1.71 -9.93 7.35
C ILE A 243 -2.71 -9.04 6.63
N ILE A 244 -3.56 -8.34 7.37
CA ILE A 244 -4.63 -7.49 6.85
C ILE A 244 -4.26 -6.03 7.10
N TYR A 245 -4.24 -5.22 6.05
CA TYR A 245 -3.97 -3.79 6.17
C TYR A 245 -4.65 -2.97 5.08
N PRO A 246 -5.19 -1.77 5.40
CA PRO A 246 -5.67 -0.82 4.41
C PRO A 246 -4.50 -0.11 3.69
N GLY A 247 -3.77 -0.88 2.88
CA GLY A 247 -2.63 -0.44 2.08
C GLY A 247 -1.95 -1.62 1.42
N SER A 248 -1.16 -1.35 0.39
CA SER A 248 -0.41 -2.39 -0.32
C SER A 248 0.81 -2.85 0.46
N ILE A 249 1.17 -4.12 0.30
CA ILE A 249 2.38 -4.68 0.90
C ILE A 249 3.61 -3.92 0.41
N LEU A 250 4.51 -3.61 1.35
CA LEU A 250 5.76 -2.92 1.06
C LEU A 250 6.85 -3.90 0.58
N PRO A 251 7.77 -3.48 -0.31
CA PRO A 251 8.86 -4.34 -0.75
C PRO A 251 9.70 -4.96 0.38
N PRO A 252 10.03 -4.25 1.50
CA PRO A 252 10.75 -4.83 2.62
C PRO A 252 10.03 -6.01 3.27
N PHE A 253 8.70 -5.97 3.33
CA PHE A 253 7.91 -7.06 3.87
C PHE A 253 7.95 -8.29 2.96
N VAL A 254 7.88 -8.07 1.64
CA VAL A 254 8.03 -9.15 0.66
C VAL A 254 9.41 -9.81 0.81
N ALA A 255 10.48 -9.00 0.79
CA ALA A 255 11.85 -9.50 0.93
C ALA A 255 12.08 -10.22 2.26
N THR A 256 11.51 -9.72 3.36
CA THR A 256 11.59 -10.36 4.67
C THR A 256 10.90 -11.73 4.69
N LYS A 257 9.70 -11.82 4.09
CA LYS A 257 8.98 -13.09 3.97
C LYS A 257 9.79 -14.08 3.14
N GLU A 258 10.27 -13.67 1.97
CA GLU A 258 11.02 -14.52 1.04
C GLU A 258 12.34 -15.03 1.64
N TYR A 259 13.01 -14.19 2.46
CA TYR A 259 14.28 -14.56 3.07
C TYR A 259 14.12 -15.49 4.29
N PHE A 260 13.15 -15.22 5.16
CA PHE A 260 13.02 -15.93 6.44
C PHE A 260 11.95 -17.03 6.46
N VAL A 261 10.97 -17.05 5.54
CA VAL A 261 9.89 -18.05 5.55
C VAL A 261 10.08 -19.00 4.37
N VAL A 262 10.73 -20.13 4.64
CA VAL A 262 11.27 -21.02 3.60
C VAL A 262 10.68 -22.43 3.70
N GLU A 263 10.74 -23.17 2.60
CA GLU A 263 10.26 -24.55 2.55
C GLU A 263 11.17 -25.49 3.36
N LYS A 264 10.59 -26.52 3.98
CA LYS A 264 11.38 -27.55 4.66
C LYS A 264 12.19 -28.37 3.66
N HIS A 265 13.48 -28.48 3.92
CA HIS A 265 14.38 -29.44 3.27
C HIS A 265 14.10 -30.83 3.83
N VAL A 266 13.27 -31.61 3.15
CA VAL A 266 12.98 -33.00 3.53
C VAL A 266 13.66 -33.95 2.54
N PRO A 267 14.43 -34.93 3.03
CA PRO A 267 14.93 -36.01 2.18
C PRO A 267 13.80 -36.66 1.39
N HIS A 268 13.95 -36.80 0.08
CA HIS A 268 12.93 -37.40 -0.77
C HIS A 268 13.54 -38.28 -1.85
N ILE A 269 12.74 -39.19 -2.40
CA ILE A 269 13.17 -40.06 -3.49
C ILE A 269 12.74 -39.44 -4.81
N GLU A 270 13.69 -39.04 -5.65
CA GLU A 270 13.42 -38.60 -7.01
C GLU A 270 14.10 -39.57 -8.00
N LYS A 271 13.32 -40.17 -8.90
CA LYS A 271 13.82 -41.11 -9.93
C LYS A 271 14.70 -42.24 -9.34
N GLY A 272 14.30 -42.77 -8.18
CA GLY A 272 15.00 -43.86 -7.48
C GLY A 272 16.27 -43.42 -6.73
N ARG A 273 16.56 -42.13 -6.65
CA ARG A 273 17.70 -41.57 -5.90
C ARG A 273 17.22 -40.90 -4.62
N ASN A 274 17.93 -41.14 -3.52
CA ASN A 274 17.71 -40.39 -2.29
C ASN A 274 18.35 -39.00 -2.42
N ILE A 275 17.51 -37.98 -2.51
CA ILE A 275 17.91 -36.57 -2.59
C ILE A 275 17.88 -36.00 -1.18
N VAL A 276 19.03 -35.48 -0.73
CA VAL A 276 19.18 -34.77 0.54
C VAL A 276 19.77 -33.41 0.21
N GLU A 277 18.95 -32.36 0.31
CA GLU A 277 19.38 -31.00 -0.01
C GLU A 277 20.02 -30.34 1.22
N PRO A 278 21.25 -29.80 1.09
CA PRO A 278 21.85 -29.01 2.16
C PRO A 278 21.05 -27.72 2.37
N CYS A 279 20.74 -27.40 3.63
CA CYS A 279 20.09 -26.15 3.98
C CYS A 279 21.09 -25.00 3.92
N HIS A 280 20.94 -24.12 2.93
CA HIS A 280 21.73 -22.89 2.78
C HIS A 280 21.03 -21.63 3.33
N HIS A 281 19.86 -21.80 3.94
CA HIS A 281 19.12 -20.69 4.53
C HIS A 281 19.78 -20.19 5.81
N ASP A 282 19.47 -18.95 6.17
CA ASP A 282 19.92 -18.34 7.41
C ASP A 282 19.43 -19.14 8.63
N LYS A 283 20.23 -19.15 9.71
CA LYS A 283 19.88 -19.91 10.95
C LYS A 283 18.59 -19.44 11.61
N HIS A 284 18.12 -18.22 11.30
CA HIS A 284 16.89 -17.65 11.83
C HIS A 284 15.69 -17.86 10.89
N SER A 285 15.90 -18.43 9.70
CA SER A 285 14.79 -18.78 8.82
C SER A 285 13.93 -19.88 9.46
N ILE A 286 12.61 -19.75 9.30
CA ILE A 286 11.65 -20.78 9.69
C ILE A 286 11.38 -21.70 8.50
N HIS A 287 11.50 -23.01 8.72
CA HIS A 287 11.24 -24.02 7.69
C HIS A 287 9.86 -24.63 7.89
N VAL A 288 8.99 -24.42 6.90
CA VAL A 288 7.58 -24.86 6.94
C VAL A 288 7.23 -25.66 5.69
N ASP A 289 6.23 -26.54 5.79
CA ASP A 289 5.88 -27.44 4.67
C ASP A 289 5.30 -26.68 3.47
N LYS A 290 4.58 -25.58 3.73
CA LYS A 290 3.97 -24.74 2.68
C LYS A 290 4.08 -23.26 3.06
N PRO A 291 5.18 -22.58 2.71
CA PRO A 291 5.36 -21.14 2.98
C PRO A 291 4.22 -20.27 2.43
N SER A 292 3.60 -20.70 1.33
CA SER A 292 2.45 -20.05 0.70
C SER A 292 1.19 -19.98 1.58
N LEU A 293 1.14 -20.70 2.70
CA LEU A 293 0.04 -20.66 3.67
C LEU A 293 0.27 -19.70 4.85
N LEU A 294 1.42 -19.02 4.90
CA LEU A 294 1.75 -18.09 5.98
C LEU A 294 1.85 -16.66 5.46
N VAL A 295 1.47 -15.72 6.34
CA VAL A 295 1.65 -14.27 6.19
C VAL A 295 1.34 -13.75 4.78
N ASN A 296 0.17 -14.12 4.27
CA ASN A 296 -0.34 -13.63 3.00
C ASN A 296 -0.99 -12.25 3.20
N TRP A 297 -0.63 -11.27 2.37
CA TRP A 297 -1.16 -9.93 2.52
C TRP A 297 -2.55 -9.78 1.91
N LEU A 298 -3.48 -9.27 2.71
CA LEU A 298 -4.82 -8.90 2.27
C LEU A 298 -4.99 -7.39 2.38
N GLU A 299 -5.31 -6.77 1.25
CA GLU A 299 -5.67 -5.35 1.20
C GLU A 299 -7.13 -5.16 1.61
N VAL A 300 -7.40 -4.13 2.40
CA VAL A 300 -8.77 -3.75 2.75
C VAL A 300 -9.37 -2.87 1.66
N ASN A 301 -10.54 -3.26 1.16
CA ASN A 301 -11.39 -2.45 0.30
C ASN A 301 -12.70 -2.12 1.02
N PHE A 302 -13.20 -0.91 0.80
CA PHE A 302 -14.38 -0.38 1.48
C PHE A 302 -15.52 -0.11 0.49
N LYS A 303 -16.75 -0.35 0.93
CA LYS A 303 -17.95 0.02 0.19
C LYS A 303 -18.85 0.87 1.07
N ARG A 304 -19.19 2.07 0.57
CA ARG A 304 -20.25 2.91 1.11
C ARG A 304 -21.61 2.51 0.55
N SER A 305 -22.65 2.60 1.37
CA SER A 305 -24.03 2.43 0.93
C SER A 305 -24.98 3.34 1.70
N HIS A 306 -26.14 3.62 1.10
CA HIS A 306 -27.26 4.19 1.83
C HIS A 306 -27.89 3.15 2.75
N GLU A 307 -28.73 3.64 3.67
CA GLU A 307 -29.65 2.78 4.41
C GLU A 307 -30.46 2.02 3.37
N ASN A 308 -30.36 0.69 3.37
CA ASN A 308 -31.30 -0.11 2.60
C ASN A 308 -32.65 0.08 3.30
N LEU A 309 -33.45 1.05 2.85
CA LEU A 309 -34.90 0.93 2.98
C LEU A 309 -35.22 -0.40 2.33
N ALA A 310 -35.49 -1.41 3.16
CA ALA A 310 -35.98 -2.68 2.69
C ALA A 310 -37.27 -2.37 1.91
N THR A 311 -37.18 -2.33 0.59
CA THR A 311 -38.34 -2.47 -0.28
C THR A 311 -38.81 -3.91 -0.12
N ASN A 312 -39.59 -4.14 0.94
CA ASN A 312 -40.53 -5.25 0.98
C ASN A 312 -41.47 -5.07 -0.21
N GLY A 313 -41.23 -5.84 -1.28
CA GLY A 313 -42.10 -5.84 -2.45
C GLY A 313 -41.46 -6.42 -3.71
N ALA A 314 -41.43 -7.76 -3.79
CA ALA A 314 -41.46 -8.61 -5.00
C ALA A 314 -40.42 -8.35 -6.13
N LYS A 315 -39.75 -9.37 -6.69
CA LYS A 315 -40.35 -10.57 -7.30
C LYS A 315 -39.36 -11.74 -7.27
N ALA A 316 -39.86 -12.90 -6.86
CA ALA A 316 -39.27 -14.19 -7.17
C ALA A 316 -39.09 -14.35 -8.70
N PRO A 317 -38.04 -15.02 -9.18
CA PRO A 317 -37.92 -15.34 -10.60
C PRO A 317 -39.01 -16.35 -10.97
N GLN A 318 -39.98 -15.91 -11.77
CA GLN A 318 -40.92 -16.80 -12.44
C GLN A 318 -40.13 -17.63 -13.46
N ASN A 319 -39.94 -18.91 -13.17
CA ASN A 319 -39.60 -19.90 -14.17
C ASN A 319 -40.78 -20.04 -15.14
N ALA A 320 -40.58 -19.62 -16.39
CA ALA A 320 -41.48 -19.94 -17.49
C ALA A 320 -41.18 -21.37 -17.98
N PRO A 321 -42.14 -22.32 -17.97
CA PRO A 321 -41.98 -23.58 -18.69
C PRO A 321 -42.45 -23.39 -20.14
N LYS A 322 -41.59 -23.78 -21.09
CA LYS A 322 -41.99 -23.96 -22.50
C LYS A 322 -42.91 -25.18 -22.61
N ALA A 323 -44.04 -24.96 -23.29
CA ALA A 323 -45.07 -25.97 -23.57
C ALA A 323 -44.57 -27.09 -24.49
N GLY A 324 -45.06 -28.30 -24.22
CA GLY A 324 -44.82 -29.50 -25.04
C GLY A 324 -45.63 -30.74 -24.62
N LYS A 325 -46.97 -30.66 -24.74
CA LYS A 325 -47.92 -31.70 -25.21
C LYS A 325 -48.26 -33.00 -24.39
N VAL A 326 -49.58 -33.12 -24.11
CA VAL A 326 -50.49 -34.32 -24.00
C VAL A 326 -50.31 -35.21 -22.74
N ALA A 327 -51.29 -35.73 -21.97
CA ALA A 327 -52.76 -35.93 -21.97
C ALA A 327 -53.21 -36.01 -20.48
N GLU A 328 -54.37 -35.56 -20.01
CA GLU A 328 -55.69 -36.23 -19.92
C GLU A 328 -56.15 -36.28 -18.44
N ALA A 329 -57.43 -35.92 -18.18
CA ALA A 329 -58.29 -36.13 -16.99
C ALA A 329 -57.73 -35.71 -15.59
N GLU A 330 -58.47 -35.11 -14.64
CA GLU A 330 -59.87 -35.29 -14.25
C GLU A 330 -60.30 -34.18 -13.26
N LYS A 331 -61.53 -33.68 -13.45
CA LYS A 331 -62.56 -33.17 -12.50
C LYS A 331 -62.25 -32.46 -11.16
N THR A 332 -63.04 -31.38 -11.01
CA THR A 332 -63.74 -30.85 -9.80
C THR A 332 -62.89 -30.15 -8.73
N LYS A 333 -63.29 -29.07 -8.04
CA LYS A 333 -64.57 -28.35 -7.76
C LYS A 333 -64.17 -26.94 -7.23
N ARG A 334 -64.90 -25.85 -7.56
CA ARG A 334 -65.74 -25.00 -6.64
C ARG A 334 -65.07 -24.59 -5.31
N VAL A 335 -65.15 -23.36 -4.76
CA VAL A 335 -66.01 -22.18 -4.94
C VAL A 335 -65.45 -21.01 -4.07
N LYS A 336 -65.74 -19.78 -4.52
CA LYS A 336 -65.92 -18.46 -3.88
C LYS A 336 -65.63 -18.22 -2.38
N GLU A 337 -65.10 -17.03 -2.08
CA GLU A 337 -65.74 -15.88 -1.38
C GLU A 337 -64.60 -14.86 -1.12
N GLU A 338 -64.50 -13.70 -1.80
CA GLU A 338 -65.28 -12.45 -1.63
C GLU A 338 -65.60 -12.10 -0.17
N GLU A 339 -64.88 -11.12 0.38
CA GLU A 339 -65.49 -10.08 1.21
C GLU A 339 -64.66 -8.79 1.17
N HIS A 340 -65.38 -7.69 1.33
CA HIS A 340 -65.15 -6.35 0.80
C HIS A 340 -65.51 -5.38 1.93
N ILE A 341 -64.59 -4.50 2.38
CA ILE A 341 -64.87 -3.37 3.30
C ILE A 341 -63.85 -2.28 2.95
N GLU A 342 -64.19 -1.27 2.13
CA GLU A 342 -64.66 0.10 2.51
C GLU A 342 -63.78 0.78 3.57
N GLN A 343 -62.88 1.67 3.13
CA GLN A 343 -63.03 3.14 3.09
C GLN A 343 -62.96 3.81 4.47
N GLU A 344 -61.91 4.59 4.69
CA GLU A 344 -62.03 5.92 5.28
C GLU A 344 -60.83 6.80 4.86
N GLU A 345 -61.17 7.91 4.23
CA GLU A 345 -60.28 9.02 3.89
C GLU A 345 -60.07 9.89 5.15
N GLU A 346 -58.86 10.40 5.36
CA GLU A 346 -58.72 11.70 6.01
C GLU A 346 -57.66 12.55 5.32
N HIS A 347 -58.12 13.73 4.92
CA HIS A 347 -57.47 14.83 4.23
C HIS A 347 -56.62 15.65 5.21
N ILE A 348 -55.36 15.98 4.90
CA ILE A 348 -54.77 17.29 5.23
C ILE A 348 -53.92 17.78 4.05
N GLU A 349 -54.13 19.06 3.72
CA GLU A 349 -53.66 19.79 2.56
C GLU A 349 -52.17 20.18 2.56
N LYS A 350 -51.63 20.17 1.33
CA LYS A 350 -50.79 21.19 0.65
C LYS A 350 -49.80 22.02 1.48
N GLU A 351 -48.55 22.01 0.99
CA GLU A 351 -48.00 23.24 0.39
C GLU A 351 -47.08 22.92 -0.80
N LYS A 352 -47.32 23.64 -1.90
CA LYS A 352 -46.55 23.63 -3.14
C LYS A 352 -45.39 24.61 -3.03
N THR A 353 -44.27 24.30 -3.67
CA THR A 353 -43.53 25.32 -4.42
C THR A 353 -42.84 24.65 -5.61
N GLU A 354 -43.28 25.04 -6.81
CA GLU A 354 -42.68 24.73 -8.10
C GLU A 354 -41.69 25.84 -8.51
N GLY A 355 -40.80 25.50 -9.42
CA GLY A 355 -40.00 26.43 -10.23
C GLY A 355 -38.50 26.34 -9.92
N GLU A 356 -37.58 26.16 -10.86
CA GLU A 356 -37.66 26.12 -12.32
C GLU A 356 -36.33 25.54 -12.85
N LEU A 357 -36.39 24.97 -14.04
CA LEU A 357 -35.28 24.44 -14.82
C LEU A 357 -34.30 25.55 -15.22
N ASN A 358 -32.99 25.24 -15.21
CA ASN A 358 -32.06 25.78 -16.18
C ASN A 358 -31.03 24.69 -16.54
N ASP A 359 -31.06 24.35 -17.83
CA ASP A 359 -30.15 23.48 -18.56
C ASP A 359 -29.11 24.40 -19.23
N GLU A 360 -27.83 24.27 -18.86
CA GLU A 360 -26.72 24.76 -19.69
C GLU A 360 -25.64 23.68 -19.76
N GLY A 361 -25.58 23.04 -20.93
CA GLY A 361 -24.50 22.15 -21.32
C GLY A 361 -23.17 22.90 -21.47
N GLY A 362 -22.17 22.42 -20.74
CA GLY A 362 -20.77 22.77 -20.94
C GLY A 362 -19.92 21.51 -20.88
N GLN A 363 -19.58 20.95 -22.05
CA GLN A 363 -18.55 19.93 -22.19
C GLN A 363 -17.19 20.52 -21.76
N GLN A 364 -16.65 20.07 -20.63
CA GLN A 364 -15.26 20.30 -20.29
C GLN A 364 -14.48 19.00 -20.45
N ILE A 365 -13.67 18.97 -21.51
CA ILE A 365 -12.65 17.95 -21.74
C ILE A 365 -11.60 18.12 -20.64
N VAL A 366 -11.65 17.28 -19.61
CA VAL A 366 -10.58 17.19 -18.61
C VAL A 366 -9.50 16.27 -19.17
N VAL A 367 -8.45 16.89 -19.67
CA VAL A 367 -7.16 16.25 -19.92
C VAL A 367 -6.71 15.62 -18.60
N ALA A 368 -6.58 14.30 -18.59
CA ALA A 368 -6.14 13.55 -17.43
C ALA A 368 -4.68 13.88 -17.13
N ASN A 369 -4.45 14.79 -16.18
CA ASN A 369 -3.15 14.98 -15.57
C ASN A 369 -2.72 13.67 -14.89
N THR A 370 -1.53 13.20 -15.26
CA THR A 370 -0.86 11.97 -14.83
C THR A 370 -0.41 11.96 -13.36
N ASP A 371 -0.77 12.98 -12.58
CA ASP A 371 -0.41 13.13 -11.15
C ASP A 371 -1.27 12.26 -10.19
N LYS A 372 -2.21 11.46 -10.71
CA LYS A 372 -3.13 10.66 -9.88
C LYS A 372 -2.66 9.23 -9.59
N LEU A 373 -1.52 8.80 -10.13
CA LEU A 373 -0.94 7.47 -9.86
C LEU A 373 0.05 7.44 -8.68
N SER A 374 0.60 8.57 -8.27
CA SER A 374 1.65 8.68 -7.24
C SER A 374 1.13 8.89 -5.80
N ASN A 375 -0.16 9.14 -5.61
CA ASN A 375 -0.77 9.37 -4.29
C ASN A 375 -1.13 8.08 -3.53
N ALA A 376 -0.90 6.90 -4.12
CA ALA A 376 -1.50 5.65 -3.67
C ALA A 376 -0.66 4.80 -2.70
N LEU A 377 0.61 5.15 -2.41
CA LEU A 377 1.54 4.14 -1.90
C LEU A 377 1.75 4.07 -0.38
N LEU A 378 1.60 5.11 0.44
CA LEU A 378 2.13 5.05 1.82
C LEU A 378 1.31 5.90 2.80
N SER A 379 0.30 5.30 3.43
CA SER A 379 -0.50 5.89 4.53
C SER A 379 0.02 5.54 5.92
N PHE A 380 1.24 5.01 6.06
CA PHE A 380 1.86 4.79 7.37
C PHE A 380 2.54 6.06 7.93
N PHE A 381 2.74 7.08 7.10
CA PHE A 381 3.75 8.10 7.36
C PHE A 381 3.20 9.52 7.18
N SER A 382 3.14 10.28 8.27
CA SER A 382 2.90 11.74 8.34
C SER A 382 1.44 12.27 8.09
N PRO A 383 0.97 13.26 8.87
CA PRO A 383 -0.37 13.83 8.77
C PRO A 383 -0.51 14.89 7.66
N ARG A 384 -1.51 14.73 6.78
CA ARG A 384 -1.96 15.83 5.89
C ARG A 384 -2.64 16.92 6.72
N SER A 385 -1.97 18.06 6.94
CA SER A 385 -2.67 19.29 7.32
C SER A 385 -3.22 19.98 6.07
N ARG A 386 -4.52 19.90 5.83
CA ARG A 386 -5.20 20.77 4.86
C ARG A 386 -5.54 22.09 5.56
N LYS A 387 -4.71 23.11 5.42
CA LYS A 387 -5.16 24.50 5.68
C LYS A 387 -6.12 24.90 4.56
N LYS A 388 -7.38 25.18 4.94
CA LYS A 388 -8.34 25.87 4.07
C LYS A 388 -7.84 27.31 3.86
N ALA A 389 -7.58 27.69 2.62
CA ALA A 389 -7.42 29.09 2.26
C ALA A 389 -8.79 29.76 2.28
N PHE A 390 -8.98 30.72 3.18
CA PHE A 390 -10.07 31.68 3.13
C PHE A 390 -9.59 32.91 2.36
N ALA A 391 -10.45 33.44 1.49
CA ALA A 391 -10.15 34.56 0.61
C ALA A 391 -10.10 35.89 1.37
N GLY A 392 -9.11 36.72 1.01
CA GLY A 392 -9.24 38.16 0.77
C GLY A 392 -9.33 39.12 1.96
N THR A 393 -8.26 39.88 2.19
CA THR A 393 -8.36 41.35 2.24
C THR A 393 -7.04 42.03 1.86
N VAL A 394 -7.16 43.06 1.03
CA VAL A 394 -6.13 44.00 0.61
C VAL A 394 -5.67 44.85 1.80
N SER A 395 -4.37 45.08 1.93
CA SER A 395 -3.82 46.32 2.48
C SER A 395 -2.39 46.53 2.00
N THR A 396 -2.24 47.55 1.16
CA THR A 396 -1.01 48.29 0.86
C THR A 396 -0.37 48.80 2.14
N LEU A 397 0.97 48.77 2.23
CA LEU A 397 1.79 49.89 2.68
C LEU A 397 3.28 49.67 2.35
N SER A 398 3.87 50.80 2.00
CA SER A 398 5.17 51.10 1.43
C SER A 398 6.38 50.88 2.33
N GLY A 399 7.55 50.67 1.71
CA GLY A 399 8.87 50.80 2.33
C GLY A 399 10.01 50.77 1.31
N THR A 400 10.36 51.96 0.81
CA THR A 400 11.61 52.40 0.14
C THR A 400 12.88 51.77 0.72
N GLN A 401 13.91 51.35 -0.02
CA GLN A 401 15.00 52.04 -0.76
C GLN A 401 16.05 50.92 -1.02
N SER A 402 16.96 50.87 -2.00
CA SER A 402 17.58 51.82 -2.92
C SER A 402 18.38 51.05 -3.99
N ASP A 403 18.57 51.70 -5.15
CA ASP A 403 19.45 51.38 -6.29
C ASP A 403 20.93 51.13 -5.88
N GLU A 404 21.86 50.55 -6.66
CA GLU A 404 22.17 50.70 -8.10
C GLU A 404 23.09 49.56 -8.63
N PRO A 405 23.32 49.49 -9.95
CA PRO A 405 23.99 48.41 -10.70
C PRO A 405 25.45 48.72 -11.09
N VAL A 406 26.18 47.72 -11.62
CA VAL A 406 27.39 47.94 -12.41
C VAL A 406 27.29 47.22 -13.75
N VAL A 407 27.33 48.02 -14.81
CA VAL A 407 27.48 47.65 -16.23
C VAL A 407 28.97 47.54 -16.55
N THR A 408 29.37 46.57 -17.40
CA THR A 408 30.46 46.76 -18.36
C THR A 408 30.19 45.96 -19.64
N ASP A 409 29.79 46.72 -20.65
CA ASP A 409 30.18 46.76 -22.06
C ASP A 409 30.25 45.52 -22.98
N LEU A 410 29.61 45.73 -24.14
CA LEU A 410 29.73 45.01 -25.40
C LEU A 410 31.05 45.38 -26.13
N VAL A 411 31.73 44.41 -26.74
CA VAL A 411 32.27 44.54 -28.11
C VAL A 411 32.18 43.19 -28.83
N THR A 412 31.82 43.25 -30.11
CA THR A 412 31.45 42.16 -31.03
C THR A 412 32.62 41.66 -31.90
N ARG A 413 32.41 40.44 -32.44
CA ARG A 413 32.98 39.80 -33.66
C ARG A 413 34.17 38.85 -33.49
N GLY A 414 33.89 37.57 -33.76
CA GLY A 414 34.85 36.55 -34.16
C GLY A 414 34.14 35.22 -34.37
N VAL A 415 33.80 34.90 -35.61
CA VAL A 415 33.24 33.60 -36.00
C VAL A 415 34.35 32.56 -35.94
N GLU A 416 34.35 31.75 -34.89
CA GLU A 416 34.85 30.38 -34.95
C GLU A 416 33.72 29.46 -34.45
N LYS A 417 33.30 28.53 -35.31
CA LYS A 417 32.36 27.47 -34.95
C LYS A 417 33.07 26.51 -34.00
N GLU A 418 33.23 26.89 -32.74
CA GLU A 418 33.37 25.91 -31.68
C GLU A 418 32.04 25.16 -31.58
N LYS A 419 32.06 23.87 -31.90
CA LYS A 419 31.02 22.94 -31.45
C LYS A 419 31.04 22.98 -29.94
N THR A 420 30.24 23.87 -29.35
CA THR A 420 29.91 23.84 -27.93
C THR A 420 29.19 22.52 -27.71
N VAL A 421 29.92 21.51 -27.24
CA VAL A 421 29.32 20.29 -26.72
C VAL A 421 28.55 20.74 -25.48
N GLN A 422 27.24 21.00 -25.65
CA GLN A 422 26.35 21.16 -24.51
C GLN A 422 26.43 19.86 -23.72
N SER A 423 27.15 19.85 -22.60
CA SER A 423 27.11 18.71 -21.69
C SER A 423 25.73 18.68 -21.07
N MET A 424 24.89 17.76 -21.54
CA MET A 424 23.60 17.51 -20.91
C MET A 424 23.85 17.01 -19.49
N THR A 425 23.14 17.58 -18.52
CA THR A 425 23.15 17.09 -17.15
C THR A 425 22.56 15.68 -17.10
N LYS A 426 22.92 14.90 -16.08
CA LYS A 426 22.36 13.56 -15.85
C LYS A 426 20.83 13.55 -15.82
N GLN A 427 20.23 14.61 -15.28
CA GLN A 427 18.79 14.80 -15.22
C GLN A 427 18.17 15.08 -16.60
N GLU A 428 18.84 15.87 -17.45
CA GLU A 428 18.39 16.12 -18.84
C GLU A 428 18.53 14.90 -19.73
N MET A 429 19.56 14.06 -19.51
CA MET A 429 19.72 12.79 -20.21
C MET A 429 18.59 11.81 -19.85
N ALA A 430 18.31 11.60 -18.56
CA ALA A 430 17.23 10.74 -18.11
C ALA A 430 15.86 11.23 -18.61
N SER A 431 15.62 12.56 -18.55
CA SER A 431 14.40 13.17 -19.07
C SER A 431 14.23 12.96 -20.58
N SER A 432 15.32 13.07 -21.35
CA SER A 432 15.29 12.85 -22.80
C SER A 432 15.00 11.40 -23.18
N VAL A 433 15.55 10.42 -22.44
CA VAL A 433 15.27 8.99 -22.62
C VAL A 433 13.79 8.69 -22.38
N VAL A 434 13.25 9.13 -21.24
CA VAL A 434 11.83 8.93 -20.89
C VAL A 434 10.90 9.59 -21.89
N THR A 435 11.24 10.80 -22.35
CA THR A 435 10.47 11.54 -23.35
C THR A 435 10.42 10.79 -24.69
N GLY A 436 11.55 10.28 -25.17
CA GLY A 436 11.61 9.51 -26.41
C GLY A 436 10.78 8.23 -26.38
N ILE A 437 10.87 7.47 -25.28
CA ILE A 437 10.11 6.22 -25.11
C ILE A 437 8.61 6.49 -25.00
N GLY A 438 8.22 7.46 -24.15
CA GLY A 438 6.82 7.82 -23.95
C GLY A 438 6.14 8.26 -25.24
N ARG A 439 6.87 9.00 -26.09
CA ARG A 439 6.38 9.41 -27.41
C ARG A 439 6.18 8.22 -28.34
N ALA A 440 7.16 7.33 -28.48
CA ALA A 440 7.04 6.18 -29.36
C ALA A 440 5.84 5.28 -28.98
N LEU A 441 5.61 5.09 -27.68
CA LEU A 441 4.43 4.36 -27.18
C LEU A 441 3.12 5.09 -27.48
N GLN A 442 3.11 6.41 -27.40
CA GLN A 442 1.94 7.22 -27.74
C GLN A 442 1.65 7.19 -29.24
N GLU A 443 2.68 7.25 -30.08
CA GLU A 443 2.57 7.17 -31.54
C GLU A 443 2.10 5.78 -32.00
N ASP A 444 2.61 4.70 -31.41
CA ASP A 444 2.15 3.33 -31.67
C ASP A 444 0.66 3.14 -31.29
N ALA A 445 0.26 3.70 -30.14
CA ALA A 445 -1.14 3.69 -29.70
C ALA A 445 -2.07 4.53 -30.62
N LEU A 446 -1.54 5.59 -31.24
CA LEU A 446 -2.29 6.45 -32.18
C LEU A 446 -2.36 5.85 -33.60
N LEU A 447 -1.30 5.17 -34.05
CA LEU A 447 -1.29 4.41 -35.32
C LEU A 447 -2.29 3.26 -35.27
N SER A 448 -2.39 2.59 -34.11
CA SER A 448 -3.41 1.56 -33.82
C SER A 448 -4.86 2.09 -33.86
N ARG A 449 -5.06 3.41 -33.80
CA ARG A 449 -6.37 4.08 -33.77
C ARG A 449 -6.66 4.98 -34.97
N GLY A 450 -5.81 4.95 -36.01
CA GLY A 450 -6.09 5.60 -37.30
C GLY A 450 -6.11 7.14 -37.28
N ARG A 451 -5.49 7.81 -36.30
CA ARG A 451 -5.38 9.28 -36.27
C ARG A 451 -3.91 9.72 -36.16
N ARG A 452 -3.40 10.43 -37.17
CA ARG A 452 -2.12 11.15 -37.09
C ARG A 452 -2.35 12.56 -36.56
N ALA A 453 -1.76 12.88 -35.41
CA ALA A 453 -1.60 14.25 -34.95
C ALA A 453 -0.11 14.61 -35.06
N GLY A 454 0.23 15.55 -35.94
CA GLY A 454 1.57 16.10 -36.03
C GLY A 454 1.79 17.14 -34.95
N MET A 455 2.57 16.81 -33.92
CA MET A 455 3.17 17.77 -33.01
C MET A 455 4.68 17.81 -33.28
N GLN A 456 5.17 18.93 -33.83
CA GLN A 456 6.59 19.23 -33.91
C GLN A 456 6.96 20.13 -32.73
N LEU A 457 7.51 19.53 -31.68
CA LEU A 457 8.33 20.22 -30.68
C LEU A 457 9.79 20.00 -31.04
N THR A 458 10.62 21.02 -30.86
CA THR A 458 12.08 20.95 -31.05
C THR A 458 12.68 20.05 -29.97
N GLU A 459 12.82 18.77 -30.29
CA GLU A 459 13.27 17.74 -29.36
C GLU A 459 14.79 17.59 -29.33
N SER A 460 15.32 17.14 -28.19
CA SER A 460 16.73 16.81 -28.05
C SER A 460 17.09 15.64 -28.97
N PRO A 461 18.29 15.61 -29.57
CA PRO A 461 18.72 14.49 -30.40
C PRO A 461 18.64 13.13 -29.69
N LEU A 462 18.85 13.11 -28.37
CA LEU A 462 18.77 11.89 -27.55
C LEU A 462 17.33 11.36 -27.44
N ALA A 463 16.34 12.24 -27.29
CA ALA A 463 14.94 11.83 -27.27
C ALA A 463 14.52 11.21 -28.62
N GLN A 464 15.01 11.77 -29.74
CA GLN A 464 14.74 11.23 -31.07
C GLN A 464 15.36 9.84 -31.27
N VAL A 465 16.57 9.62 -30.76
CA VAL A 465 17.23 8.30 -30.80
C VAL A 465 16.41 7.27 -30.03
N PHE A 466 16.01 7.57 -28.79
CA PHE A 466 15.23 6.62 -27.98
C PHE A 466 13.81 6.39 -28.51
N ALA A 467 13.20 7.40 -29.15
CA ALA A 467 11.95 7.21 -29.87
C ALA A 467 12.12 6.21 -31.03
N GLY A 468 13.17 6.36 -31.85
CA GLY A 468 13.46 5.46 -32.96
C GLY A 468 13.78 4.03 -32.53
N ILE A 469 14.58 3.85 -31.48
CA ILE A 469 14.85 2.54 -30.88
C ILE A 469 13.55 1.89 -30.42
N THR A 470 12.72 2.64 -29.70
CA THR A 470 11.44 2.13 -29.17
C THR A 470 10.51 1.72 -30.29
N GLN A 471 10.36 2.55 -31.34
CA GLN A 471 9.58 2.19 -32.52
C GLN A 471 10.10 0.91 -33.21
N GLY A 472 11.43 0.75 -33.32
CA GLY A 472 12.04 -0.46 -33.89
C GLY A 472 11.72 -1.73 -33.10
N VAL A 473 11.79 -1.66 -31.77
CA VAL A 473 11.44 -2.80 -30.90
C VAL A 473 9.95 -3.11 -30.94
N LEU A 474 9.09 -2.08 -30.96
CA LEU A 474 7.64 -2.26 -31.04
C LEU A 474 7.21 -2.87 -32.38
N ALA A 475 7.88 -2.52 -33.47
CA ALA A 475 7.61 -3.05 -34.81
C ALA A 475 8.17 -4.47 -35.04
N ALA A 476 9.07 -4.96 -34.19
CA ALA A 476 9.63 -6.31 -34.32
C ALA A 476 8.56 -7.40 -34.10
N ASP A 477 8.69 -8.54 -34.78
CA ASP A 477 7.79 -9.70 -34.59
C ASP A 477 8.23 -10.53 -33.36
N LEU A 478 8.08 -9.92 -32.18
CA LEU A 478 8.46 -10.49 -30.89
C LEU A 478 7.27 -10.47 -29.91
N PRO A 479 7.19 -11.43 -28.97
CA PRO A 479 6.25 -11.39 -27.86
C PRO A 479 6.39 -10.10 -27.04
N ALA A 480 5.28 -9.60 -26.49
CA ALA A 480 5.27 -8.37 -25.71
C ALA A 480 6.24 -8.41 -24.50
N SER A 481 6.42 -9.58 -23.89
CA SER A 481 7.38 -9.79 -22.79
C SER A 481 8.83 -9.58 -23.23
N GLU A 482 9.20 -10.02 -24.44
CA GLU A 482 10.55 -9.86 -24.97
C GLU A 482 10.82 -8.42 -25.41
N LYS A 483 9.83 -7.75 -25.99
CA LYS A 483 9.92 -6.31 -26.32
C LYS A 483 10.18 -5.45 -25.09
N VAL A 484 9.48 -5.75 -23.99
CA VAL A 484 9.68 -5.06 -22.70
C VAL A 484 11.08 -5.35 -22.16
N ALA A 485 11.52 -6.61 -22.16
CA ALA A 485 12.86 -6.98 -21.68
C ALA A 485 13.97 -6.26 -22.46
N ILE A 486 13.88 -6.21 -23.80
CA ILE A 486 14.85 -5.53 -24.66
C ILE A 486 14.89 -4.02 -24.38
N LEU A 487 13.73 -3.36 -24.24
CA LEU A 487 13.69 -1.93 -23.95
C LEU A 487 14.24 -1.61 -22.56
N THR A 488 13.92 -2.44 -21.56
CA THR A 488 14.47 -2.31 -20.21
C THR A 488 15.99 -2.45 -20.22
N GLU A 489 16.53 -3.48 -20.89
CA GLU A 489 17.98 -3.70 -20.96
C GLU A 489 18.73 -2.56 -21.67
N ILE A 490 18.19 -2.03 -22.77
CA ILE A 490 18.82 -0.90 -23.49
C ILE A 490 18.83 0.37 -22.61
N VAL A 491 17.74 0.64 -21.90
CA VAL A 491 17.62 1.80 -21.02
C VAL A 491 18.54 1.65 -19.81
N ASP A 492 18.53 0.50 -19.16
CA ASP A 492 19.35 0.25 -17.97
C ASP A 492 20.84 0.33 -18.32
N ASN A 493 21.30 -0.30 -19.40
CA ASN A 493 22.68 -0.19 -19.87
C ASN A 493 23.07 1.25 -20.19
N PHE A 494 22.20 2.02 -20.86
CA PHE A 494 22.47 3.41 -21.18
C PHE A 494 22.59 4.29 -19.92
N LEU A 495 21.67 4.14 -18.97
CA LEU A 495 21.68 4.90 -17.72
C LEU A 495 22.86 4.46 -16.83
N GLU A 496 23.23 3.19 -16.81
CA GLU A 496 24.40 2.71 -16.06
C GLU A 496 25.71 3.31 -16.59
N HIS A 497 25.91 3.30 -17.90
CA HIS A 497 27.12 3.81 -18.53
C HIS A 497 27.25 5.34 -18.50
N HIS A 498 26.15 6.09 -18.45
CA HIS A 498 26.19 7.55 -18.56
C HIS A 498 25.74 8.30 -17.29
N ILE A 499 25.06 7.64 -16.34
CA ILE A 499 24.51 8.27 -15.13
C ILE A 499 25.10 7.69 -13.85
N MET A 500 25.43 6.39 -13.80
CA MET A 500 25.75 5.70 -12.53
C MET A 500 27.24 5.41 -12.27
N ASN A 501 28.16 5.63 -13.20
CA ASN A 501 29.59 5.30 -12.98
C ASN A 501 30.49 6.54 -12.66
N PRO A 502 31.26 6.58 -11.55
CA PRO A 502 32.18 7.68 -11.23
C PRO A 502 33.60 7.57 -11.81
N HIS A 503 33.95 6.52 -12.55
CA HIS A 503 35.32 6.32 -13.02
C HIS A 503 35.41 5.99 -14.51
N ILE A 504 35.60 7.02 -15.34
CA ILE A 504 36.47 6.92 -16.52
C ILE A 504 37.39 8.14 -16.50
N ILE A 505 38.61 7.91 -16.02
CA ILE A 505 39.76 8.77 -16.28
C ILE A 505 40.12 8.60 -17.76
N ASN A 506 40.39 9.71 -18.43
CA ASN A 506 40.94 9.79 -19.78
C ASN A 506 41.98 8.69 -20.08
N PRO A 507 41.81 7.87 -21.14
CA PRO A 507 42.90 7.05 -21.64
C PRO A 507 43.74 7.89 -22.62
N HIS A 508 44.35 8.96 -22.14
CA HIS A 508 45.41 9.66 -22.86
C HIS A 508 46.15 10.59 -21.88
N LEU A 509 47.36 10.14 -21.51
CA LEU A 509 48.44 10.82 -20.77
C LEU A 509 48.88 9.98 -19.56
N ASP A 510 49.78 9.03 -19.79
CA ASP A 510 51.13 9.18 -19.24
C ASP A 510 52.07 8.11 -19.80
N HIS A 511 52.96 8.60 -20.66
CA HIS A 511 54.21 7.94 -21.00
C HIS A 511 55.25 8.32 -19.94
N ARG A 512 56.07 7.32 -19.58
CA ARG A 512 57.33 7.39 -18.83
C ARG A 512 57.17 7.29 -17.32
N LEU A 513 57.61 6.17 -16.75
CA LEU A 513 58.76 6.12 -15.86
C LEU A 513 59.37 4.70 -15.83
N SER A 514 60.66 4.67 -15.48
CA SER A 514 61.72 3.70 -15.77
C SER A 514 61.65 2.40 -14.92
N PRO A 515 62.25 1.28 -15.39
CA PRO A 515 62.22 -0.01 -14.71
C PRO A 515 63.48 -0.23 -13.86
N GLU A 516 63.45 0.10 -12.57
CA GLU A 516 64.38 -0.48 -11.59
C GLU A 516 63.63 -0.73 -10.27
N ASP A 517 63.89 -1.92 -9.70
CA ASP A 517 63.49 -2.43 -8.38
C ASP A 517 62.47 -3.58 -8.37
N ARG A 518 62.95 -4.76 -8.78
CA ARG A 518 62.48 -6.07 -8.30
C ARG A 518 63.19 -6.43 -6.99
N PRO A 519 62.49 -6.82 -5.91
CA PRO A 519 63.04 -7.73 -4.93
C PRO A 519 62.70 -9.17 -5.33
N ARG A 520 63.74 -9.99 -5.36
CA ARG A 520 63.74 -11.42 -5.65
C ARG A 520 62.94 -12.20 -4.60
N ALA A 521 62.15 -13.14 -5.07
CA ALA A 521 61.72 -14.30 -4.29
C ALA A 521 62.93 -15.11 -3.81
N ARG A 522 62.89 -15.56 -2.56
CA ARG A 522 63.60 -16.77 -2.10
C ARG A 522 62.59 -17.67 -1.40
N LEU A 523 62.61 -18.92 -1.84
CA LEU A 523 62.02 -20.09 -1.22
C LEU A 523 62.66 -20.35 0.15
N GLU A 524 61.82 -20.67 1.14
CA GLU A 524 61.83 -21.92 1.91
C GLU A 524 60.40 -22.24 2.36
#